data_AF-A0A522RZV8-F1
#
_entry.id   AF-A0A522RZV8-F1
#
_cell.length_a   1.000
_cell.length_b   1.000
_cell.length_c   1.000
_cell.angle_alpha   90.00
_cell.angle_beta   90.00
_cell.angle_gamma   90.00
#
_symmetry.space_group_name_H-M   'P 1'
#
loop_
_entity.id
_entity.type
_entity.pdbx_description
1 polymer ?
#
loop_
_entity_poly.entity_id
_entity_poly.type
_entity_poly.pdbx_seq_one_letter_code
_entity_poly.pdbx_strand_id
1 'polypeptide(L)'
;MSGGAEARTTVELLDFRVRRIANLMAGFRYLFGDEYQLQEAVAKVLADAGETVTRELILDRKNRADLMLADGLLVEVKVDGSLSAALRQCERYSALDAVRGIVLAASVSWARRGLVSRPLMGGKPFAMVFLPRQCL
;
A
#
# COMPACT_ATOMS: atom_id res chain seq x y z
N MET A 1 -3.09 -21.03 -27.09
CA MET A 1 -2.34 -21.14 -25.83
C MET A 1 -1.33 -20.00 -25.65
N SER A 2 -1.75 -18.72 -25.66
CA SER A 2 -0.82 -17.56 -25.54
C SER A 2 -0.99 -16.69 -24.28
N GLY A 3 -2.00 -16.93 -23.42
CA GLY A 3 -2.32 -16.03 -22.30
C GLY A 3 -1.39 -16.09 -21.08
N GLY A 4 -0.51 -17.10 -20.98
CA GLY A 4 0.33 -17.30 -19.79
C GLY A 4 1.52 -16.33 -19.67
N ALA A 5 2.12 -15.93 -20.81
CA ALA A 5 3.27 -15.02 -20.80
C ALA A 5 2.85 -13.56 -20.52
N GLU A 6 1.73 -13.12 -21.10
CA GLU A 6 1.21 -11.77 -20.92
C GLU A 6 0.74 -11.50 -19.48
N ALA A 7 0.08 -12.48 -18.85
CA ALA A 7 -0.31 -12.42 -17.46
C ALA A 7 0.91 -12.31 -16.52
N ARG A 8 1.98 -13.07 -16.83
CA ARG A 8 3.24 -13.03 -16.05
C ARG A 8 3.92 -11.67 -16.15
N THR A 9 4.03 -11.10 -17.34
CA THR A 9 4.59 -9.74 -17.56
C THR A 9 3.77 -8.69 -16.82
N THR A 10 2.45 -8.81 -16.80
CA THR A 10 1.57 -7.88 -16.08
C THR A 10 1.82 -7.90 -14.58
N VAL A 11 1.94 -9.08 -13.98
CA VAL A 11 2.24 -9.22 -12.54
C VAL A 11 3.62 -8.66 -12.20
N GLU A 12 4.62 -8.89 -13.05
CA GLU A 12 5.98 -8.35 -12.87
C GLU A 12 6.02 -6.82 -12.94
N LEU A 13 5.29 -6.20 -13.88
CA LEU A 13 5.17 -4.75 -13.97
C LEU A 13 4.45 -4.15 -12.75
N LEU A 14 3.40 -4.81 -12.28
CA LEU A 14 2.69 -4.39 -11.06
C LEU A 14 3.57 -4.56 -9.81
N ASP A 15 4.37 -5.62 -9.71
CA ASP A 15 5.35 -5.80 -8.63
C ASP A 15 6.39 -4.68 -8.62
N PHE A 16 6.90 -4.28 -9.79
CA PHE A 16 7.78 -3.12 -9.89
C PHE A 16 7.08 -1.82 -9.44
N ARG A 17 5.82 -1.58 -9.85
CA ARG A 17 5.03 -0.41 -9.42
C ARG A 17 4.84 -0.38 -7.90
N VAL A 18 4.41 -1.49 -7.30
CA VAL A 18 4.20 -1.63 -5.84
C VAL A 18 5.48 -1.30 -5.08
N ARG A 19 6.64 -1.81 -5.53
CA ARG A 19 7.94 -1.49 -4.92
C ARG A 19 8.34 -0.04 -5.09
N ARG A 20 8.14 0.53 -6.28
CA ARG A 20 8.46 1.95 -6.53
C ARG A 20 7.68 2.85 -5.58
N ILE A 21 6.38 2.58 -5.41
CA ILE A 21 5.50 3.32 -4.49
C ILE A 21 5.93 3.12 -3.03
N ALA A 22 6.23 1.88 -2.62
CA ALA A 22 6.75 1.60 -1.28
C ALA A 22 8.07 2.34 -1.01
N ASN A 23 9.06 2.23 -1.92
CA ASN A 23 10.36 2.88 -1.79
C ASN A 23 10.26 4.41 -1.79
N LEU A 24 9.35 4.97 -2.59
CA LEU A 24 9.06 6.40 -2.59
C LEU A 24 8.64 6.84 -1.18
N MET A 25 7.64 6.18 -0.58
CA MET A 25 7.18 6.53 0.77
C MET A 25 8.25 6.32 1.85
N ALA A 26 9.05 5.26 1.75
CA ALA A 26 10.16 5.02 2.68
C ALA A 26 11.22 6.14 2.70
N GLY A 27 11.32 6.92 1.61
CA GLY A 27 12.28 8.00 1.45
C GLY A 27 11.95 9.27 2.24
N PHE A 28 10.76 9.37 2.85
CA PHE A 28 10.30 10.55 3.57
C PHE A 28 10.22 10.29 5.08
N ARG A 29 10.33 11.37 5.86
CA ARG A 29 9.99 11.37 7.29
C ARG A 29 8.71 12.16 7.48
N TYR A 30 7.79 11.61 8.26
CA TYR A 30 6.43 12.11 8.36
C TYR A 30 6.19 12.79 9.71
N LEU A 31 5.60 13.99 9.68
CA LEU A 31 5.06 14.66 10.86
C LEU A 31 3.54 14.41 10.90
N PHE A 32 3.06 13.74 11.94
CA PHE A 32 1.65 13.41 12.13
C PHE A 32 1.39 13.16 13.62
N GLY A 33 0.14 13.34 14.05
CA GLY A 33 -0.37 13.04 15.39
C GLY A 33 -1.20 11.76 15.45
N ASP A 34 -1.89 11.43 14.35
CA ASP A 34 -2.82 10.30 14.24
C ASP A 34 -2.77 9.64 12.84
N GLU A 35 -3.59 8.61 12.63
CA GLU A 35 -3.66 7.87 11.36
C GLU A 35 -4.14 8.75 10.21
N TYR A 36 -5.12 9.62 10.44
CA TYR A 36 -5.68 10.49 9.42
C TYR A 36 -4.63 11.47 8.89
N GLN A 37 -3.88 12.11 9.79
CA GLN A 37 -2.76 13.00 9.46
C GLN A 37 -1.65 12.27 8.70
N LEU A 38 -1.34 11.01 9.08
CA LEU A 38 -0.38 10.21 8.32
C LEU A 38 -0.89 9.90 6.91
N GLN A 39 -2.18 9.57 6.76
CA GLN A 39 -2.80 9.37 5.45
C GLN A 39 -2.72 10.63 4.59
N GLU A 40 -2.96 11.82 5.15
CA GLU A 40 -2.81 13.09 4.39
C GLU A 40 -1.38 13.29 3.91
N ALA A 41 -0.41 13.08 4.81
CA ALA A 41 1.00 13.29 4.50
C ALA A 41 1.50 12.29 3.46
N VAL A 42 1.08 11.03 3.53
CA VAL A 42 1.37 10.02 2.51
C VAL A 42 0.71 10.38 1.17
N ALA A 43 -0.57 10.77 1.18
CA ALA A 43 -1.26 11.21 -0.03
C ALA A 43 -0.54 12.40 -0.70
N LYS A 44 -0.07 13.36 0.09
CA LYS A 44 0.73 14.48 -0.40
C LYS A 44 2.04 14.02 -1.04
N VAL A 45 2.81 13.15 -0.39
CA VAL A 45 4.06 12.60 -0.95
C VAL A 45 3.82 11.92 -2.29
N LEU A 46 2.74 11.14 -2.40
CA LEU A 46 2.37 10.43 -3.63
C LEU A 46 1.92 11.41 -4.73
N ALA A 47 1.12 12.42 -4.38
CA ALA A 47 0.68 13.45 -5.31
C ALA A 47 1.83 14.33 -5.82
N ASP A 48 2.76 14.73 -4.94
CA ASP A 48 3.96 15.50 -5.31
C ASP A 48 4.89 14.68 -6.24
N ALA A 49 4.82 13.34 -6.18
CA ALA A 49 5.51 12.43 -7.10
C ALA A 49 4.74 12.17 -8.41
N GLY A 50 3.61 12.85 -8.62
CA GLY A 50 2.79 12.77 -9.84
C GLY A 50 1.76 11.64 -9.87
N GLU A 51 1.49 10.96 -8.75
CA GLU A 51 0.44 9.95 -8.68
C GLU A 51 -0.93 10.60 -8.42
N THR A 52 -1.98 10.12 -9.09
CA THR A 52 -3.36 10.51 -8.78
C THR A 52 -3.88 9.68 -7.62
N VAL A 53 -4.14 10.32 -6.47
CA VAL A 53 -4.52 9.66 -5.22
C VAL A 53 -5.95 10.02 -4.82
N THR A 54 -6.77 9.01 -4.57
CA THR A 54 -8.08 9.15 -3.93
C THR A 54 -8.00 8.65 -2.50
N ARG A 55 -8.36 9.50 -1.54
CA ARG A 55 -8.39 9.15 -0.11
C ARG A 55 -9.75 8.59 0.28
N GLU A 56 -9.76 7.72 1.28
CA GLU A 56 -10.97 7.19 1.93
C GLU A 56 -12.00 6.62 0.94
N LEU A 57 -11.51 5.94 -0.11
CA LEU A 57 -12.35 5.41 -1.18
C LEU A 57 -13.21 4.27 -0.67
N ILE A 58 -14.53 4.42 -0.79
CA ILE A 58 -15.50 3.36 -0.53
C ILE A 58 -15.38 2.32 -1.64
N LEU A 59 -14.92 1.12 -1.30
CA LEU A 59 -14.76 0.00 -2.22
C LEU A 59 -16.04 -0.83 -2.34
N ASP A 60 -16.75 -1.00 -1.22
CA ASP A 60 -18.07 -1.61 -1.15
C ASP A 60 -18.78 -1.21 0.15
N ARG A 61 -19.89 -1.89 0.50
CA ARG A 61 -20.68 -1.60 1.72
C ARG A 61 -19.92 -1.75 3.03
N LYS A 62 -18.80 -2.47 3.06
CA LYS A 62 -18.03 -2.82 4.28
C LYS A 62 -16.57 -2.39 4.23
N ASN A 63 -16.08 -1.95 3.07
CA ASN A 63 -14.66 -1.71 2.83
C ASN A 63 -14.42 -0.25 2.41
N ARG A 64 -13.50 0.41 3.11
CA ARG A 64 -12.98 1.73 2.76
C ARG A 64 -11.46 1.64 2.72
N ALA A 65 -10.86 1.95 1.58
CA ALA A 65 -9.41 2.04 1.47
C ALA A 65 -8.93 3.39 2.02
N ASP A 66 -7.79 3.38 2.71
CA ASP A 66 -7.17 4.64 3.15
C ASP A 66 -6.79 5.49 1.94
N LEU A 67 -6.07 4.89 0.97
CA LEU A 67 -5.67 5.51 -0.28
C LEU A 67 -5.81 4.55 -1.46
N MET A 68 -6.22 5.06 -2.61
CA MET A 68 -6.27 4.35 -3.90
C MET A 68 -5.58 5.19 -4.98
N LEU A 69 -4.67 4.56 -5.73
CA LEU A 69 -4.06 5.17 -6.92
C LEU A 69 -4.90 4.87 -8.17
N ALA A 70 -4.80 5.75 -9.17
CA ALA A 70 -5.58 5.62 -10.42
C ALA A 70 -5.36 4.30 -11.18
N ASP A 71 -4.21 3.64 -11.00
CA ASP A 71 -3.90 2.35 -11.63
C ASP A 71 -4.36 1.12 -10.82
N GLY A 72 -5.08 1.32 -9.70
CA GLY A 72 -5.65 0.26 -8.86
C GLY A 72 -4.73 -0.22 -7.74
N LEU A 73 -3.65 0.50 -7.44
CA LEU A 73 -2.80 0.23 -6.28
C LEU A 73 -3.43 0.81 -5.01
N LEU A 74 -3.67 -0.04 -4.02
CA LEU A 74 -4.17 0.35 -2.70
C LEU A 74 -3.01 0.59 -1.75
N VAL A 75 -3.05 1.68 -0.98
CA VAL A 75 -2.13 1.92 0.14
C VAL A 75 -2.93 1.93 1.43
N GLU A 76 -2.63 0.98 2.30
CA GLU A 76 -3.22 0.84 3.64
C GLU A 76 -2.24 1.45 4.66
N VAL A 77 -2.68 2.42 5.45
CA VAL A 77 -1.83 3.18 6.37
C VAL A 77 -2.12 2.78 7.80
N LYS A 78 -1.07 2.55 8.61
CA LYS A 78 -1.22 2.16 10.03
C LYS A 78 -0.28 2.90 10.97
N VAL A 79 -0.82 3.49 12.04
CA VAL A 79 -0.04 4.11 13.13
C VAL A 79 -0.04 3.31 14.43
N ASP A 80 -0.95 2.34 14.56
CA ASP A 80 -1.05 1.41 15.68
C ASP A 80 -1.57 0.03 15.21
N GLY A 81 -2.04 -0.80 16.15
CA GLY A 81 -2.62 -2.10 15.86
C GLY A 81 -1.61 -3.22 15.61
N SER A 82 -2.13 -4.41 15.29
CA SER A 82 -1.32 -5.62 15.09
C SER A 82 -1.07 -5.92 13.62
N LEU A 83 0.11 -6.49 13.33
CA LEU A 83 0.44 -6.99 12.00
C LEU A 83 -0.60 -8.00 11.48
N SER A 84 -1.08 -8.91 12.33
CA SER A 84 -2.08 -9.91 11.92
C SER A 84 -3.43 -9.29 11.51
N ALA A 85 -3.86 -8.22 12.18
CA ALA A 85 -5.06 -7.49 11.79
C ALA A 85 -4.86 -6.75 10.47
N ALA A 86 -3.71 -6.08 10.31
CA ALA A 86 -3.36 -5.38 9.07
C ALA A 86 -3.24 -6.33 7.87
N LEU A 87 -2.62 -7.50 8.04
CA LEU A 87 -2.50 -8.50 6.98
C LEU A 87 -3.86 -9.07 6.57
N ARG A 88 -4.76 -9.37 7.53
CA ARG A 88 -6.14 -9.78 7.23
C ARG A 88 -6.92 -8.70 6.47
N GLN A 89 -6.70 -7.43 6.79
CA GLN A 89 -7.31 -6.31 6.06
C GLN A 89 -6.82 -6.30 4.61
N CYS A 90 -5.52 -6.41 4.39
CA CYS A 90 -4.94 -6.46 3.06
C CYS A 90 -5.42 -7.71 2.28
N GLU A 91 -5.51 -8.87 2.93
CA GLU A 91 -6.00 -10.11 2.30
C GLU A 91 -7.44 -9.96 1.80
N ARG A 92 -8.31 -9.37 2.62
CA ARG A 92 -9.68 -9.02 2.22
C ARG A 92 -9.71 -8.08 1.01
N TYR A 93 -8.85 -7.07 0.96
CA TYR A 93 -8.78 -6.16 -0.20
C TYR A 93 -8.21 -6.83 -1.45
N SER A 94 -7.31 -7.79 -1.30
CA SER A 94 -6.76 -8.53 -2.44
C SER A 94 -7.82 -9.32 -3.21
N ALA A 95 -8.96 -9.65 -2.58
CA ALA A 95 -10.09 -10.30 -3.24
C ALA A 95 -10.96 -9.35 -4.10
N LEU A 96 -10.73 -8.03 -4.06
CA LEU A 96 -11.51 -7.04 -4.80
C LEU A 96 -10.93 -6.77 -6.18
N ASP A 97 -11.75 -6.81 -7.23
CA ASP A 97 -11.31 -6.65 -8.63
C ASP A 97 -10.65 -5.29 -8.90
N ALA A 98 -11.11 -4.22 -8.24
CA ALA A 98 -10.55 -2.88 -8.36
C ALA A 98 -9.12 -2.76 -7.80
N VAL A 99 -8.71 -3.69 -6.93
CA VAL A 99 -7.37 -3.71 -6.31
C VAL A 99 -6.45 -4.57 -7.17
N ARG A 100 -5.35 -4.00 -7.65
CA ARG A 100 -4.35 -4.68 -8.50
C ARG A 100 -3.03 -4.96 -7.78
N GLY A 101 -2.77 -4.25 -6.68
CA GLY A 101 -1.63 -4.43 -5.81
C GLY A 101 -1.84 -3.67 -4.50
N ILE A 102 -1.09 -4.02 -3.47
CA ILE A 102 -1.28 -3.46 -2.13
C ILE A 102 0.07 -3.07 -1.54
N VAL A 103 0.12 -1.87 -0.94
CA VAL A 103 1.22 -1.45 -0.06
C VAL A 103 0.68 -1.25 1.35
N LEU A 104 1.12 -2.07 2.30
CA LEU A 104 0.89 -1.83 3.73
C LEU A 104 1.97 -0.89 4.27
N ALA A 105 1.61 0.37 4.46
CA ALA A 105 2.50 1.42 4.92
C ALA A 105 2.25 1.70 6.41
N ALA A 106 3.26 1.59 7.26
CA ALA A 106 3.02 1.74 8.69
C ALA A 106 4.18 2.37 9.46
N SER A 107 3.86 3.17 10.48
CA SER A 107 4.84 3.83 11.37
C SER A 107 5.10 3.04 12.68
N VAL A 108 4.62 1.81 12.76
CA VAL A 108 4.72 0.93 13.92
C VAL A 108 5.94 0.01 13.87
N SER A 109 6.36 -0.49 15.03
CA SER A 109 7.61 -1.26 15.18
C SER A 109 7.65 -2.53 14.34
N TRP A 110 6.52 -3.21 14.14
CA TRP A 110 6.46 -4.42 13.32
C TRP A 110 6.77 -4.15 11.84
N ALA A 111 6.52 -2.95 11.33
CA ALA A 111 6.81 -2.61 9.93
C ALA A 111 8.32 -2.37 9.69
N ARG A 112 9.12 -2.15 10.74
CA ARG A 112 10.58 -2.02 10.62
C ARG A 112 11.24 -3.31 10.14
N ARG A 113 10.60 -4.45 10.40
CA ARG A 113 11.01 -5.75 9.85
C ARG A 113 10.39 -5.86 8.47
N GLY A 114 11.12 -5.43 7.43
CA GLY A 114 10.68 -5.60 6.06
C GLY A 114 10.32 -7.05 5.73
N LEU A 115 9.47 -7.26 4.73
CA LEU A 115 9.17 -8.61 4.24
C LEU A 115 10.41 -9.18 3.57
N VAL A 116 10.78 -10.41 3.92
CA VAL A 116 12.00 -11.08 3.42
C VAL A 116 11.84 -11.52 1.96
N SER A 117 10.60 -11.69 1.48
CA SER A 117 10.29 -12.21 0.15
C SER A 117 9.56 -11.18 -0.73
N ARG A 118 9.21 -11.59 -1.96
CA ARG A 118 8.32 -10.88 -2.89
C ARG A 118 6.89 -11.43 -2.76
N PRO A 119 6.19 -11.22 -1.64
CA PRO A 119 4.92 -11.89 -1.42
C PRO A 119 3.87 -11.40 -2.41
N LEU A 120 3.10 -12.36 -2.91
CA LEU A 120 1.80 -12.07 -3.47
C LEU A 120 0.77 -12.19 -2.35
N MET A 121 -0.25 -11.34 -2.39
CA MET A 121 -1.42 -11.41 -1.53
C MET A 121 -2.64 -11.63 -2.43
N GLY A 122 -3.32 -12.77 -2.29
CA GLY A 122 -4.40 -13.15 -3.19
C GLY A 122 -3.97 -13.19 -4.68
N GLY A 123 -2.71 -13.54 -4.95
CA GLY A 123 -2.14 -13.52 -6.31
C GLY A 123 -1.74 -12.14 -6.83
N LYS A 124 -1.92 -11.06 -6.05
CA LYS A 124 -1.59 -9.68 -6.42
C LYS A 124 -0.30 -9.22 -5.72
N PRO A 125 0.52 -8.35 -6.34
CA PRO A 125 1.74 -7.88 -5.70
C PRO A 125 1.49 -7.16 -4.37
N PHE A 126 2.30 -7.47 -3.36
CA PHE A 126 2.20 -6.91 -2.02
C PHE A 126 3.56 -6.44 -1.51
N ALA A 127 3.58 -5.27 -0.89
CA ALA A 127 4.72 -4.76 -0.14
C ALA A 127 4.30 -4.26 1.22
N MET A 128 5.22 -4.33 2.19
CA MET A 128 5.10 -3.65 3.46
C MET A 128 6.26 -2.67 3.60
N VAL A 129 5.96 -1.46 4.07
CA VAL A 129 6.94 -0.39 4.21
C VAL A 129 6.82 0.30 5.55
N PHE A 130 7.98 0.59 6.15
CA PHE A 130 8.05 1.42 7.35
C PHE A 130 8.05 2.90 6.99
N LEU A 131 7.17 3.67 7.63
CA LEU A 131 7.11 5.13 7.51
C LEU A 131 7.78 5.77 8.73
N PRO A 132 8.99 6.32 8.61
CA PRO A 132 9.67 6.89 9.77
C PRO A 132 9.02 8.20 10.19
N ARG A 133 8.75 8.33 11.49
CA ARG A 133 8.27 9.59 12.08
C ARG A 133 9.39 10.63 12.15
N GLN A 134 9.06 11.87 11.84
CA GLN A 134 9.88 13.03 12.15
C GLN A 134 9.66 13.39 13.62
N CYS A 135 10.74 13.43 14.40
CA CYS A 135 10.73 14.01 15.74
C CYS A 135 11.07 15.50 15.61
N LEU A 136 10.35 16.34 16.35
CA LEU A 136 10.68 17.75 16.54
C LEU A 136 11.74 17.89 17.65
#